data_AF-A0A3B0Y929-F1
#
_entry.id   AF-A0A3B0Y929-F1
#
_cell.length_a   1.000
_cell.length_b   1.000
_cell.length_c   1.000
_cell.angle_alpha   90.00
_cell.angle_beta   90.00
_cell.angle_gamma   90.00
#
_symmetry.space_group_name_H-M   'P 1'
#
loop_
_entity.id
_entity.type
_entity.pdbx_description
1 polymer ?
#
loop_
_entity_poly.entity_id
_entity_poly.type
_entity_poly.pdbx_seq_one_letter_code
_entity_poly.pdbx_strand_id
1 'polypeptide(L)'
;MPSVRGLQACLICLLTLGGCASVQQEAQRDTSIEGSLPSSVELEETPFFPQTKYHCGPAALATVLQAHAVNVTPDALIAQVYLPGRKGSLQIEMIAAARQHHALPYVLETSFSNLLTEVAAGNPVLVLQNLGLSWLPRWHYAVVVGYDLNKEELTLRSGTLKRRRTSFPVFKRTWQRADAWALVVVPAGEVPATANLSAYLKTALVFEETGMVEQALLAYHAATKRWPDQSEAWLMSGNMAYSARQVSRAITDYQEAAELSPKDSRIWNNLAYALREQGCSKQAMEALRHALRIAPNDLNLKDSLKEFEETIPEKASSRCDQNPDDGLTGHH
;
A
#
# COMPACT_ATOMS: atom_id res chain seq x y z
N MET A 1 -31.63 71.30 -0.75
CA MET A 1 -30.42 71.70 -1.53
C MET A 1 -29.41 72.25 -0.53
N PRO A 2 -28.10 71.91 -0.55
CA PRO A 2 -27.26 71.16 -1.52
C PRO A 2 -26.74 69.80 -0.94
N SER A 3 -26.47 68.73 -1.71
CA SER A 3 -25.19 68.32 -2.38
C SER A 3 -23.91 68.64 -1.56
N VAL A 4 -22.93 67.73 -1.36
CA VAL A 4 -21.95 67.22 -2.34
C VAL A 4 -21.28 65.90 -1.84
N ARG A 5 -20.83 65.11 -2.83
CA ARG A 5 -20.19 63.78 -2.85
C ARG A 5 -18.76 63.72 -2.26
N GLY A 6 -18.35 62.51 -1.87
CA GLY A 6 -16.95 62.07 -1.74
C GLY A 6 -16.90 60.61 -1.25
N LEU A 7 -16.99 59.60 -2.12
CA LEU A 7 -15.86 58.89 -2.76
C LEU A 7 -14.83 58.36 -1.75
N GLN A 8 -14.92 57.07 -1.37
CA GLN A 8 -13.74 56.24 -1.11
C GLN A 8 -14.07 54.73 -0.97
N ALA A 9 -13.40 53.96 -1.82
CA ALA A 9 -12.97 52.56 -1.70
C ALA A 9 -14.02 51.44 -1.60
N CYS A 10 -14.41 50.92 -2.77
CA CYS A 10 -14.80 49.52 -2.94
C CYS A 10 -13.60 48.61 -2.65
N LEU A 11 -13.68 47.82 -1.60
CA LEU A 11 -12.74 46.74 -1.31
C LEU A 11 -13.09 45.54 -2.21
N ILE A 12 -12.24 45.30 -3.21
CA ILE A 12 -12.34 44.17 -4.14
C ILE A 12 -11.94 42.90 -3.38
N CYS A 13 -12.91 42.03 -3.07
CA CYS A 13 -12.64 40.64 -2.70
C CYS A 13 -12.31 39.84 -3.97
N LEU A 14 -11.01 39.71 -4.28
CA LEU A 14 -10.47 38.80 -5.29
C LEU A 14 -9.82 37.61 -4.57
N LEU A 15 -10.64 36.67 -4.10
CA LEU A 15 -10.20 35.36 -3.65
C LEU A 15 -11.30 34.36 -3.95
N THR A 16 -11.15 33.59 -5.04
CA THR A 16 -11.48 32.15 -5.18
C THR A 16 -11.61 31.76 -6.66
N LEU A 17 -10.51 31.49 -7.34
CA LEU A 17 -10.51 30.64 -8.55
C LEU A 17 -9.20 29.83 -8.58
N GLY A 18 -9.06 28.90 -7.64
CA GLY A 18 -7.96 27.93 -7.62
C GLY A 18 -8.39 26.51 -7.22
N GLY A 19 -9.69 26.27 -7.01
CA GLY A 19 -10.19 25.01 -6.42
C GLY A 19 -10.80 23.99 -7.40
N CYS A 20 -10.97 24.32 -8.69
CA CYS A 20 -11.67 23.42 -9.62
C CYS A 20 -10.75 22.45 -10.37
N ALA A 21 -9.43 22.70 -10.40
CA ALA A 21 -8.51 21.87 -11.17
C ALA A 21 -8.23 20.50 -10.50
N SER A 22 -8.18 20.43 -9.17
CA SER A 22 -7.93 19.17 -8.46
C SER A 22 -9.14 18.23 -8.47
N VAL A 23 -10.35 18.77 -8.28
CA VAL A 23 -11.61 18.00 -8.26
C VAL A 23 -11.92 17.41 -9.64
N GLN A 24 -11.61 18.13 -10.73
CA GLN A 24 -11.73 17.58 -12.08
C GLN A 24 -10.66 16.53 -12.38
N GLN A 25 -9.45 16.66 -11.86
CA GLN A 25 -8.38 15.69 -12.12
C GLN A 25 -8.53 14.37 -11.34
N GLU A 26 -9.23 14.38 -10.21
CA GLU A 26 -9.68 13.17 -9.50
C GLU A 26 -10.90 12.53 -10.18
N ALA A 27 -11.92 13.31 -10.52
CA ALA A 27 -13.10 12.81 -11.24
C ALA A 27 -12.77 12.22 -12.63
N GLN A 28 -11.76 12.79 -13.32
CA GLN A 28 -11.36 12.33 -14.65
C GLN A 28 -10.47 11.08 -14.61
N ARG A 29 -9.78 10.81 -13.50
CA ARG A 29 -9.07 9.53 -13.26
C ARG A 29 -10.07 8.39 -12.99
N ASP A 30 -11.09 8.63 -12.18
CA ASP A 30 -12.15 7.65 -11.89
C ASP A 30 -12.90 7.22 -13.16
N THR A 31 -13.20 8.14 -14.07
CA THR A 31 -13.91 7.81 -15.34
C THR A 31 -13.10 6.98 -16.33
N SER A 32 -11.77 6.94 -16.21
CA SER A 32 -10.91 6.22 -17.16
C SER A 32 -10.80 4.71 -16.88
N ILE A 33 -11.11 4.28 -15.65
CA ILE A 33 -11.07 2.87 -15.24
C ILE A 33 -12.43 2.18 -15.43
N GLU A 34 -13.55 2.89 -15.26
CA GLU A 34 -14.90 2.30 -15.46
C GLU A 34 -15.14 1.83 -16.91
N GLY A 35 -14.45 2.40 -17.91
CA GLY A 35 -14.53 1.99 -19.31
C GLY A 35 -13.69 0.75 -19.69
N SER A 36 -12.87 0.21 -18.78
CA SER A 36 -11.93 -0.89 -19.08
C SER A 36 -12.25 -2.22 -18.39
N LEU A 37 -13.25 -2.25 -17.51
CA LEU A 37 -13.62 -3.47 -16.80
C LEU A 37 -14.37 -4.46 -17.72
N PRO A 38 -14.08 -5.78 -17.63
CA PRO A 38 -14.90 -6.80 -18.28
C PRO A 38 -16.36 -6.67 -17.86
N SER A 39 -17.30 -6.99 -18.77
CA SER A 39 -18.74 -6.85 -18.52
C SER A 39 -19.26 -7.73 -17.36
N SER A 40 -18.58 -8.83 -17.07
CA SER A 40 -18.82 -9.67 -15.89
C SER A 40 -17.58 -10.47 -15.53
N VAL A 41 -17.32 -10.67 -14.24
CA VAL A 41 -16.27 -11.52 -13.70
C VAL A 41 -16.83 -12.31 -12.53
N GLU A 42 -16.48 -13.59 -12.39
CA GLU A 42 -16.73 -14.37 -11.18
C GLU A 42 -15.52 -15.27 -10.88
N LEU A 43 -14.96 -15.13 -9.68
CA LEU A 43 -13.88 -15.94 -9.13
C LEU A 43 -14.50 -17.21 -8.53
N GLU A 44 -14.91 -18.13 -9.41
CA GLU A 44 -15.66 -19.34 -9.02
C GLU A 44 -14.90 -20.24 -8.05
N GLU A 45 -13.58 -20.30 -8.21
CA GLU A 45 -12.66 -21.09 -7.38
C GLU A 45 -12.37 -20.47 -6.01
N THR A 46 -12.82 -19.23 -5.74
CA THR A 46 -12.65 -18.63 -4.41
C THR A 46 -13.32 -19.52 -3.36
N PRO A 47 -12.57 -19.97 -2.32
CA PRO A 47 -13.07 -20.85 -1.28
C PRO A 47 -14.35 -20.35 -0.60
N PHE A 48 -15.09 -21.26 0.03
CA PHE A 48 -16.30 -20.90 0.74
C PHE A 48 -16.48 -21.73 2.01
N PHE A 49 -16.65 -21.03 3.12
CA PHE A 49 -16.90 -21.61 4.42
C PHE A 49 -18.32 -21.22 4.89
N PRO A 50 -19.31 -22.12 4.78
CA PRO A 50 -20.66 -21.85 5.26
C PRO A 50 -20.66 -21.67 6.78
N GLN A 51 -21.47 -20.73 7.29
CA GLN A 51 -21.56 -20.47 8.72
C GLN A 51 -23.01 -20.19 9.16
N THR A 52 -23.31 -20.32 10.45
CA THR A 52 -24.68 -20.18 10.96
C THR A 52 -24.85 -19.08 12.00
N LYS A 53 -23.82 -18.74 12.81
CA LYS A 53 -23.86 -17.57 13.72
C LYS A 53 -22.47 -17.09 14.17
N TYR A 54 -22.28 -15.77 14.30
CA TYR A 54 -21.14 -15.06 14.93
C TYR A 54 -19.70 -15.31 14.43
N HIS A 55 -19.50 -16.05 13.33
CA HIS A 55 -18.17 -16.33 12.77
C HIS A 55 -17.96 -15.75 11.35
N CYS A 56 -18.70 -14.69 10.97
CA CYS A 56 -18.56 -14.13 9.62
C CYS A 56 -17.18 -13.51 9.35
N GLY A 57 -16.52 -12.93 10.36
CA GLY A 57 -15.16 -12.40 10.24
C GLY A 57 -14.12 -13.50 9.93
N PRO A 58 -13.92 -14.49 10.82
CA PRO A 58 -12.98 -15.59 10.59
C PRO A 58 -13.22 -16.34 9.27
N ALA A 59 -14.49 -16.59 8.91
CA ALA A 59 -14.82 -17.26 7.66
C ALA A 59 -14.50 -16.42 6.42
N ALA A 60 -14.78 -15.11 6.44
CA ALA A 60 -14.43 -14.21 5.36
C ALA A 60 -12.92 -14.05 5.22
N LEU A 61 -12.18 -13.95 6.33
CA LEU A 61 -10.73 -13.87 6.31
C LEU A 61 -10.08 -15.15 5.78
N ALA A 62 -10.52 -16.32 6.25
CA ALA A 62 -10.06 -17.61 5.73
C ALA A 62 -10.32 -17.73 4.21
N THR A 63 -11.46 -17.21 3.75
CA THR A 63 -11.80 -17.21 2.32
C THR A 63 -10.77 -16.44 1.48
N VAL A 64 -10.41 -15.21 1.87
CA VAL A 64 -9.43 -14.41 1.10
C VAL A 64 -8.00 -14.89 1.28
N LEU A 65 -7.62 -15.40 2.44
CA LEU A 65 -6.30 -16.00 2.66
C LEU A 65 -6.11 -17.27 1.81
N GLN A 66 -7.09 -18.16 1.81
CA GLN A 66 -7.00 -19.40 1.05
C GLN A 66 -7.13 -19.18 -0.47
N ALA A 67 -7.74 -18.08 -0.92
CA ALA A 67 -7.72 -17.68 -2.32
C ALA A 67 -6.29 -17.44 -2.86
N HIS A 68 -5.35 -17.05 -1.99
CA HIS A 68 -3.92 -16.92 -2.30
C HIS A 68 -3.09 -18.06 -1.68
N ALA A 69 -3.67 -19.26 -1.61
CA ALA A 69 -3.02 -20.50 -1.16
C ALA A 69 -2.49 -20.51 0.29
N VAL A 70 -2.90 -19.55 1.13
CA VAL A 70 -2.63 -19.62 2.57
C VAL A 70 -3.62 -20.60 3.20
N ASN A 71 -3.13 -21.78 3.59
CA ASN A 71 -3.98 -22.84 4.14
C ASN A 71 -4.38 -22.55 5.60
N VAL A 72 -5.52 -21.89 5.78
CA VAL A 72 -6.09 -21.56 7.08
C VAL A 72 -7.59 -21.85 7.11
N THR A 73 -8.09 -22.35 8.25
CA THR A 73 -9.51 -22.58 8.46
C THR A 73 -10.14 -21.46 9.30
N PRO A 74 -11.45 -21.22 9.17
CA PRO A 74 -12.14 -20.25 10.01
C PRO A 74 -11.95 -20.52 11.51
N ASP A 75 -11.95 -21.79 11.92
CA ASP A 75 -11.81 -22.20 13.33
C ASP A 75 -10.45 -21.79 13.91
N ALA A 76 -9.37 -21.90 13.13
CA ALA A 76 -8.04 -21.46 13.54
C ALA A 76 -7.97 -19.94 13.75
N LEU A 77 -8.79 -19.17 13.03
CA LEU A 77 -8.82 -17.70 13.11
C LEU A 77 -9.73 -17.17 14.21
N ILE A 78 -10.60 -17.99 14.82
CA ILE A 78 -11.51 -17.53 15.88
C ILE A 78 -10.74 -16.89 17.02
N ALA A 79 -9.69 -17.54 17.52
CA ALA A 79 -8.91 -17.01 18.65
C ALA A 79 -8.14 -15.73 18.33
N GLN A 80 -7.83 -15.49 17.05
CA GLN A 80 -7.09 -14.31 16.61
C GLN A 80 -8.01 -13.12 16.32
N VAL A 81 -9.25 -13.37 15.88
CA VAL A 81 -10.08 -12.36 15.21
C VAL A 81 -11.44 -12.15 15.89
N TYR A 82 -11.90 -13.08 16.72
CA TYR A 82 -13.19 -12.99 17.39
C TYR A 82 -13.05 -12.43 18.81
N LEU A 83 -13.83 -11.39 19.12
CA LEU A 83 -13.91 -10.81 20.46
C LEU A 83 -15.26 -11.16 21.11
N PRO A 84 -15.30 -12.05 22.12
CA PRO A 84 -16.56 -12.47 22.77
C PRO A 84 -17.37 -11.31 23.36
N GLY A 85 -16.68 -10.33 23.97
CA GLY A 85 -17.32 -9.14 24.55
C GLY A 85 -17.96 -8.19 23.53
N ARG A 86 -17.56 -8.28 22.25
CA ARG A 86 -18.12 -7.48 21.13
C ARG A 86 -18.98 -8.33 20.18
N LYS A 87 -19.09 -9.64 20.43
CA LYS A 87 -19.85 -10.61 19.62
C LYS A 87 -19.53 -10.51 18.11
N GLY A 88 -18.28 -10.25 17.76
CA GLY A 88 -17.86 -10.03 16.38
C GLY A 88 -16.35 -9.80 16.22
N SER A 89 -15.95 -9.45 15.00
CA SER A 89 -14.56 -9.23 14.61
C SER A 89 -14.33 -7.78 14.21
N LEU A 90 -13.23 -7.19 14.69
CA LEU A 90 -12.86 -5.81 14.34
C LEU A 90 -11.95 -5.81 13.11
N GLN A 91 -12.03 -4.75 12.31
CA GLN A 91 -11.20 -4.57 11.12
C GLN A 91 -9.70 -4.66 11.44
N ILE A 92 -9.27 -4.08 12.57
CA ILE A 92 -7.86 -4.13 12.99
C ILE A 92 -7.37 -5.55 13.28
N GLU A 93 -8.21 -6.40 13.89
CA GLU A 93 -7.86 -7.81 14.15
C GLU A 93 -7.82 -8.62 12.86
N MET A 94 -8.72 -8.32 11.92
CA MET A 94 -8.71 -8.95 10.59
C MET A 94 -7.39 -8.66 9.86
N ILE A 95 -6.95 -7.40 9.89
CA ILE A 95 -5.70 -6.94 9.29
C ILE A 95 -4.50 -7.58 10.02
N ALA A 96 -4.50 -7.57 11.35
CA ALA A 96 -3.40 -8.16 12.14
C ALA A 96 -3.27 -9.68 11.89
N ALA A 97 -4.38 -10.41 11.88
CA ALA A 97 -4.39 -11.85 11.61
C ALA A 97 -3.92 -12.15 10.17
N ALA A 98 -4.31 -11.36 9.16
CA ALA A 98 -3.77 -11.53 7.81
C ALA A 98 -2.24 -11.46 7.79
N ARG A 99 -1.64 -10.50 8.51
CA ARG A 99 -0.18 -10.38 8.63
C ARG A 99 0.47 -11.53 9.39
N GLN A 100 -0.18 -12.04 10.44
CA GLN A 100 0.31 -13.24 11.16
C GLN A 100 0.41 -14.47 10.24
N HIS A 101 -0.37 -14.47 9.16
CA HIS A 101 -0.30 -15.47 8.09
C HIS A 101 0.59 -15.05 6.91
N HIS A 102 1.50 -14.09 7.13
CA HIS A 102 2.48 -13.58 6.15
C HIS A 102 1.87 -12.97 4.88
N ALA A 103 0.58 -12.67 4.89
CA ALA A 103 -0.10 -12.01 3.79
C ALA A 103 -0.15 -10.49 4.00
N LEU A 104 -0.22 -9.74 2.90
CA LEU A 104 -0.30 -8.28 2.86
C LEU A 104 -1.78 -7.86 2.82
N PRO A 105 -2.33 -7.34 3.93
CA PRO A 105 -3.66 -6.73 3.95
C PRO A 105 -3.61 -5.29 3.43
N TYR A 106 -4.33 -5.00 2.35
CA TYR A 106 -4.44 -3.65 1.78
C TYR A 106 -5.88 -3.15 1.84
N VAL A 107 -6.12 -2.11 2.65
CA VAL A 107 -7.43 -1.46 2.77
C VAL A 107 -7.65 -0.58 1.54
N LEU A 108 -8.76 -0.78 0.84
CA LEU A 108 -9.07 -0.02 -0.36
C LEU A 108 -9.50 1.40 0.00
N GLU A 109 -9.17 2.36 -0.86
CA GLU A 109 -9.87 3.65 -0.87
C GLU A 109 -11.36 3.42 -1.11
N THR A 110 -12.21 4.25 -0.49
CA THR A 110 -13.67 4.08 -0.47
C THR A 110 -14.30 4.39 -1.83
N SER A 111 -14.10 3.50 -2.79
CA SER A 111 -14.61 3.59 -4.15
C SER A 111 -15.20 2.25 -4.59
N PHE A 112 -16.40 2.30 -5.16
CA PHE A 112 -17.06 1.12 -5.69
C PHE A 112 -16.34 0.60 -6.95
N SER A 113 -15.78 1.49 -7.77
CA SER A 113 -15.00 1.08 -8.95
C SER A 113 -13.74 0.32 -8.53
N ASN A 114 -13.01 0.79 -7.51
CA ASN A 114 -11.83 0.09 -6.98
C ASN A 114 -12.16 -1.34 -6.53
N LEU A 115 -13.30 -1.53 -5.85
CA LEU A 115 -13.77 -2.86 -5.48
C LEU A 115 -13.98 -3.76 -6.72
N LEU A 116 -14.60 -3.25 -7.78
CA LEU A 116 -14.80 -4.02 -9.02
C LEU A 116 -13.46 -4.29 -9.73
N THR A 117 -12.55 -3.32 -9.75
CA THR A 117 -11.21 -3.44 -10.34
C THR A 117 -10.39 -4.54 -9.66
N GLU A 118 -10.42 -4.64 -8.34
CA GLU A 118 -9.73 -5.73 -7.62
C GLU A 118 -10.32 -7.10 -7.97
N VAL A 119 -11.66 -7.22 -8.00
CA VAL A 119 -12.31 -8.48 -8.40
C VAL A 119 -11.94 -8.84 -9.85
N ALA A 120 -11.91 -7.86 -10.75
CA ALA A 120 -11.49 -8.06 -12.14
C ALA A 120 -10.02 -8.47 -12.26
N ALA A 121 -9.17 -8.02 -11.34
CA ALA A 121 -7.76 -8.39 -11.26
C ALA A 121 -7.53 -9.77 -10.60
N GLY A 122 -8.59 -10.47 -10.19
CA GLY A 122 -8.48 -11.79 -9.56
C GLY A 122 -8.47 -11.76 -8.04
N ASN A 123 -8.59 -10.59 -7.41
CA ASN A 123 -8.51 -10.42 -5.96
C ASN A 123 -9.93 -10.43 -5.35
N PRO A 124 -10.32 -11.45 -4.57
CA PRO A 124 -11.59 -11.43 -3.86
C PRO A 124 -11.56 -10.36 -2.76
N VAL A 125 -12.60 -9.52 -2.71
CA VAL A 125 -12.61 -8.34 -1.83
C VAL A 125 -13.41 -8.63 -0.57
N LEU A 126 -12.75 -8.61 0.58
CA LEU A 126 -13.39 -8.72 1.87
C LEU A 126 -14.04 -7.38 2.24
N VAL A 127 -15.33 -7.41 2.56
CA VAL A 127 -16.11 -6.20 2.87
C VAL A 127 -16.85 -6.32 4.18
N LEU A 128 -17.09 -5.18 4.84
CA LEU A 128 -17.97 -5.08 6.00
C LEU A 128 -19.28 -4.41 5.57
N GLN A 129 -20.41 -4.98 5.96
CA GLN A 129 -21.73 -4.42 5.70
C GLN A 129 -22.50 -4.24 7.00
N ASN A 130 -23.36 -3.22 7.04
CA ASN A 130 -24.45 -3.15 8.01
C ASN A 130 -25.76 -3.53 7.31
N LEU A 131 -26.18 -4.78 7.52
CA LEU A 131 -27.44 -5.32 6.97
C LEU A 131 -28.68 -4.87 7.75
N GLY A 132 -28.49 -4.20 8.89
CA GLY A 132 -29.53 -3.63 9.72
C GLY A 132 -29.82 -2.18 9.36
N LEU A 133 -30.50 -1.48 10.25
CA LEU A 133 -30.72 -0.04 10.15
C LEU A 133 -29.62 0.70 10.93
N SER A 134 -29.37 1.97 10.64
CA SER A 134 -28.29 2.71 11.31
C SER A 134 -28.43 2.78 12.85
N TRP A 135 -29.67 2.81 13.34
CA TRP A 135 -30.04 2.79 14.77
C TRP A 135 -30.13 1.40 15.41
N LEU A 136 -30.12 0.33 14.60
CA LEU A 136 -30.08 -1.06 15.07
C LEU A 136 -29.18 -1.87 14.13
N PRO A 137 -27.85 -1.73 14.26
CA PRO A 137 -26.91 -2.26 13.30
C PRO A 137 -26.85 -3.79 13.33
N ARG A 138 -26.61 -4.37 12.16
CA ARG A 138 -26.26 -5.79 12.00
C ARG A 138 -25.00 -5.90 11.15
N TRP A 139 -23.86 -5.90 11.83
CA TRP A 139 -22.55 -6.03 11.21
C TRP A 139 -22.36 -7.42 10.59
N HIS A 140 -21.87 -7.44 9.36
CA HIS A 140 -21.73 -8.66 8.58
C HIS A 140 -20.55 -8.55 7.62
N TYR A 141 -19.56 -9.44 7.78
CA TYR A 141 -18.51 -9.60 6.78
C TYR A 141 -18.99 -10.50 5.65
N ALA A 142 -18.57 -10.16 4.44
CA ALA A 142 -18.76 -10.96 3.23
C ALA A 142 -17.51 -10.82 2.34
N VAL A 143 -17.40 -11.69 1.34
CA VAL A 143 -16.35 -11.58 0.33
C VAL A 143 -17.00 -11.42 -1.03
N VAL A 144 -16.73 -10.31 -1.71
CA VAL A 144 -17.15 -10.10 -3.10
C VAL A 144 -16.21 -10.90 -3.99
N VAL A 145 -16.80 -11.74 -4.82
CA VAL A 145 -16.07 -12.65 -5.70
C VAL A 145 -16.51 -12.53 -7.15
N GLY A 146 -17.44 -11.64 -7.46
CA GLY A 146 -17.87 -11.42 -8.83
C GLY A 146 -18.83 -10.27 -8.98
N TYR A 147 -19.00 -9.85 -10.22
CA TYR A 147 -19.93 -8.81 -10.64
C TYR A 147 -20.43 -9.06 -12.06
N ASP A 148 -21.59 -8.48 -12.38
CA ASP A 148 -22.15 -8.41 -13.73
C ASP A 148 -22.66 -6.97 -13.94
N LEU A 149 -21.99 -6.21 -14.80
CA LEU A 149 -22.30 -4.80 -15.07
C LEU A 149 -23.62 -4.64 -15.81
N ASN A 150 -23.97 -5.60 -16.68
CA ASN A 150 -25.21 -5.55 -17.45
C ASN A 150 -26.44 -5.78 -16.56
N LYS A 151 -26.30 -6.65 -15.55
CA LYS A 151 -27.36 -6.93 -14.57
C LYS A 151 -27.32 -6.01 -13.35
N GLU A 152 -26.24 -5.24 -13.19
CA GLU A 152 -25.93 -4.48 -11.98
C GLU A 152 -25.97 -5.34 -10.70
N GLU A 153 -25.36 -6.52 -10.74
CA GLU A 153 -25.34 -7.49 -9.64
C GLU A 153 -23.92 -7.82 -9.16
N LEU A 154 -23.76 -7.99 -7.85
CA LEU A 154 -22.57 -8.60 -7.24
C LEU A 154 -22.87 -10.04 -6.82
N THR A 155 -21.84 -10.89 -6.90
CA THR A 155 -21.80 -12.22 -6.29
C THR A 155 -20.91 -12.21 -5.05
N LEU A 156 -21.44 -12.67 -3.92
CA LEU A 156 -20.72 -12.74 -2.64
C LEU A 156 -20.66 -14.16 -2.08
N ARG A 157 -19.54 -14.48 -1.41
CA ARG A 157 -19.46 -15.51 -0.36
C ARG A 157 -20.01 -14.90 0.93
N SER A 158 -21.18 -15.34 1.38
CA SER A 158 -21.89 -14.67 2.47
C SER A 158 -22.95 -15.56 3.10
N GLY A 159 -22.95 -15.69 4.43
CA GLY A 159 -23.95 -16.54 5.06
C GLY A 159 -23.68 -18.04 4.79
N THR A 160 -24.72 -18.85 4.85
CA THR A 160 -24.69 -20.25 4.37
C THR A 160 -24.66 -20.36 2.83
N LEU A 161 -24.67 -19.24 2.10
CA LEU A 161 -24.78 -19.21 0.64
C LEU A 161 -23.40 -19.02 -0.01
N LYS A 162 -22.95 -20.05 -0.76
CA LYS A 162 -21.73 -19.97 -1.59
C LYS A 162 -21.86 -18.88 -2.65
N ARG A 163 -23.06 -18.68 -3.19
CA ARG A 163 -23.33 -17.71 -4.25
C ARG A 163 -24.53 -16.84 -3.87
N ARG A 164 -24.27 -15.77 -3.11
CA ARG A 164 -25.29 -14.78 -2.78
C ARG A 164 -25.24 -13.65 -3.80
N ARG A 165 -26.29 -13.48 -4.59
CA ARG A 165 -26.44 -12.33 -5.49
C ARG A 165 -27.13 -11.16 -4.79
N THR A 166 -26.73 -9.94 -5.14
CA THR A 166 -27.38 -8.69 -4.70
C THR A 166 -27.18 -7.62 -5.76
N SER A 167 -28.16 -6.73 -5.92
CA SER A 167 -28.00 -5.59 -6.82
C SER A 167 -27.01 -4.56 -6.26
N PHE A 168 -26.36 -3.81 -7.14
CA PHE A 168 -25.43 -2.74 -6.79
C PHE A 168 -26.04 -1.72 -5.84
N PRO A 169 -27.28 -1.21 -6.04
CA PRO A 169 -27.86 -0.24 -5.11
C PRO A 169 -28.06 -0.78 -3.70
N VAL A 170 -28.47 -2.05 -3.56
CA VAL A 170 -28.66 -2.67 -2.24
C VAL A 170 -27.33 -2.89 -1.54
N PHE A 171 -26.33 -3.38 -2.27
CA PHE A 171 -24.98 -3.54 -1.74
C PHE A 171 -24.40 -2.20 -1.29
N LYS A 172 -24.35 -1.20 -2.18
CA LYS A 172 -23.78 0.13 -1.88
C LYS A 172 -24.41 0.74 -0.63
N ARG A 173 -25.74 0.68 -0.46
CA ARG A 173 -26.41 1.21 0.75
C ARG A 173 -25.97 0.53 2.04
N THR A 174 -25.81 -0.79 2.04
CA THR A 174 -25.43 -1.56 3.25
C THR A 174 -23.93 -1.47 3.54
N TRP A 175 -23.11 -1.32 2.50
CA TRP A 175 -21.68 -1.10 2.58
C TRP A 175 -21.32 0.31 3.05
N GLN A 176 -22.01 1.34 2.54
CA GLN A 176 -21.84 2.73 2.97
C GLN A 176 -22.15 2.95 4.46
N ARG A 177 -23.08 2.19 5.04
CA ARG A 177 -23.35 2.21 6.50
C ARG A 177 -22.22 1.63 7.35
N ALA A 178 -21.22 1.02 6.71
CA ALA A 178 -20.00 0.51 7.31
C ALA A 178 -18.78 1.27 6.76
N ASP A 179 -18.97 2.55 6.44
CA ASP A 179 -17.95 3.48 5.92
C ASP A 179 -17.27 2.98 4.63
N ALA A 180 -17.99 2.17 3.85
CA ALA A 180 -17.49 1.56 2.62
C ALA A 180 -16.14 0.82 2.83
N TRP A 181 -15.97 0.17 3.98
CA TRP A 181 -14.73 -0.54 4.27
C TRP A 181 -14.58 -1.80 3.41
N ALA A 182 -13.44 -1.91 2.74
CA ALA A 182 -13.05 -3.03 1.91
C ALA A 182 -11.55 -3.33 2.07
N LEU A 183 -11.21 -4.60 1.96
CA LEU A 183 -9.87 -5.14 2.19
C LEU A 183 -9.59 -6.20 1.13
N VAL A 184 -8.42 -6.11 0.49
CA VAL A 184 -7.82 -7.22 -0.23
C VAL A 184 -6.66 -7.77 0.58
N VAL A 185 -6.41 -9.07 0.45
CA VAL A 185 -5.31 -9.75 1.13
C VAL A 185 -4.56 -10.52 0.04
N VAL A 186 -3.35 -10.09 -0.25
CA VAL A 186 -2.49 -10.65 -1.32
C VAL A 186 -1.17 -11.15 -0.73
N PRO A 187 -0.38 -11.97 -1.44
CA PRO A 187 0.98 -12.28 -1.05
C PRO A 187 1.83 -11.00 -0.86
N ALA A 188 2.79 -11.02 0.07
CA ALA A 188 3.60 -9.84 0.37
C ALA A 188 4.43 -9.29 -0.81
N GLY A 189 4.76 -10.15 -1.78
CA GLY A 189 5.46 -9.74 -3.02
C GLY A 189 4.54 -9.23 -4.13
N GLU A 190 3.24 -9.11 -3.88
CA GLU A 190 2.27 -8.62 -4.86
C GLU A 190 1.76 -7.22 -4.49
N VAL A 191 1.31 -6.50 -5.51
CA VAL A 191 0.71 -5.17 -5.37
C VAL A 191 -0.74 -5.23 -5.84
N PRO A 192 -1.72 -4.89 -4.98
CA PRO A 192 -3.12 -4.81 -5.40
C PRO A 192 -3.32 -3.89 -6.60
N ALA A 193 -4.30 -4.21 -7.45
CA ALA A 193 -4.50 -3.50 -8.72
C ALA A 193 -4.79 -2.00 -8.54
N THR A 194 -5.47 -1.66 -7.45
CA THR A 194 -5.89 -0.30 -7.08
C THR A 194 -4.95 0.35 -6.08
N ALA A 195 -3.81 -0.28 -5.77
CA ALA A 195 -2.87 0.27 -4.82
C ALA A 195 -2.29 1.60 -5.31
N ASN A 196 -2.13 2.55 -4.40
CA ASN A 196 -1.29 3.72 -4.59
C ASN A 196 -0.02 3.60 -3.73
N LEU A 197 1.05 4.28 -4.14
CA LEU A 197 2.36 4.13 -3.50
C LEU A 197 2.33 4.43 -2.00
N SER A 198 1.74 5.57 -1.58
CA SER A 198 1.76 5.99 -0.18
C SER A 198 1.04 5.00 0.73
N ALA A 199 -0.16 4.53 0.35
CA ALA A 199 -0.91 3.55 1.13
C ALA A 199 -0.22 2.18 1.14
N TYR A 200 0.39 1.78 0.03
CA TYR A 200 1.13 0.52 -0.06
C TYR A 200 2.39 0.53 0.81
N LEU A 201 3.21 1.60 0.75
CA LEU A 201 4.42 1.73 1.58
C LEU A 201 4.08 1.77 3.08
N LYS A 202 2.96 2.39 3.48
CA LYS A 202 2.47 2.32 4.87
C LYS A 202 2.13 0.90 5.28
N THR A 203 1.59 0.09 4.37
CA THR A 203 1.30 -1.32 4.64
C THR A 203 2.58 -2.13 4.79
N ALA A 204 3.58 -1.89 3.94
CA ALA A 204 4.90 -2.52 4.00
C ALA A 204 5.67 -2.14 5.28
N LEU A 205 5.58 -0.88 5.71
CA LEU A 205 6.21 -0.39 6.95
C LEU A 205 5.75 -1.17 8.18
N VAL A 206 4.49 -1.59 8.24
CA VAL A 206 4.00 -2.38 9.38
C VAL A 206 4.68 -3.76 9.44
N PHE A 207 5.10 -4.34 8.31
CA PHE A 207 5.92 -5.57 8.35
C PHE A 207 7.30 -5.30 8.97
N GLU A 208 7.93 -4.18 8.62
CA GLU A 208 9.20 -3.75 9.21
C GLU A 208 9.06 -3.54 10.74
N GLU A 209 8.08 -2.74 11.17
CA GLU A 209 7.84 -2.43 12.59
C GLU A 209 7.51 -3.67 13.44
N THR A 210 6.95 -4.71 12.82
CA THR A 210 6.59 -5.97 13.49
C THR A 210 7.64 -7.06 13.35
N GLY A 211 8.80 -6.77 12.74
CA GLY A 211 9.91 -7.70 12.59
C GLY A 211 9.69 -8.78 11.52
N MET A 212 8.68 -8.63 10.66
CA MET A 212 8.41 -9.52 9.52
C MET A 212 9.32 -9.17 8.33
N VAL A 213 10.63 -9.37 8.53
CA VAL A 213 11.70 -8.90 7.63
C VAL A 213 11.55 -9.42 6.20
N GLU A 214 11.20 -10.69 6.01
CA GLU A 214 11.03 -11.28 4.68
C GLU A 214 9.88 -10.63 3.91
N GLN A 215 8.73 -10.44 4.58
CA GLN A 215 7.54 -9.82 3.99
C GLN A 215 7.79 -8.35 3.65
N ALA A 216 8.51 -7.62 4.50
CA ALA A 216 8.91 -6.24 4.23
C ALA A 216 9.84 -6.16 3.00
N LEU A 217 10.83 -7.03 2.89
CA LEU A 217 11.72 -7.10 1.72
C LEU A 217 10.96 -7.40 0.42
N LEU A 218 10.01 -8.32 0.46
CA LEU A 218 9.15 -8.65 -0.68
C LEU A 218 8.26 -7.47 -1.08
N ALA A 219 7.60 -6.84 -0.11
CA ALA A 219 6.69 -5.73 -0.35
C ALA A 219 7.43 -4.51 -0.92
N TYR A 220 8.56 -4.10 -0.32
CA TYR A 220 9.32 -2.99 -0.87
C TYR A 220 9.92 -3.29 -2.24
N HIS A 221 10.33 -4.54 -2.51
CA HIS A 221 10.74 -4.94 -3.87
C HIS A 221 9.59 -4.80 -4.87
N ALA A 222 8.40 -5.28 -4.52
CA ALA A 222 7.22 -5.17 -5.36
C ALA A 222 6.86 -3.70 -5.64
N ALA A 223 7.06 -2.81 -4.66
CA ALA A 223 6.89 -1.37 -4.83
C ALA A 223 7.83 -0.79 -5.90
N THR A 224 9.12 -1.17 -5.93
CA THR A 224 10.06 -0.67 -6.96
C THR A 224 9.70 -1.16 -8.36
N LYS A 225 9.08 -2.34 -8.48
CA LYS A 225 8.57 -2.84 -9.77
C LYS A 225 7.30 -2.14 -10.21
N ARG A 226 6.40 -1.80 -9.28
CA ARG A 226 5.11 -1.15 -9.60
C ARG A 226 5.25 0.33 -9.88
N TRP A 227 6.15 1.01 -9.17
CA TRP A 227 6.41 2.45 -9.25
C TRP A 227 7.91 2.72 -9.50
N PRO A 228 8.45 2.29 -10.66
CA PRO A 228 9.88 2.38 -10.94
C PRO A 228 10.37 3.83 -11.09
N ASP A 229 9.47 4.77 -11.35
CA ASP A 229 9.75 6.21 -11.51
C ASP A 229 9.67 7.00 -10.20
N GLN A 230 9.37 6.34 -9.07
CA GLN A 230 9.19 6.98 -7.77
C GLN A 230 10.36 6.68 -6.85
N SER A 231 11.19 7.70 -6.58
CA SER A 231 12.38 7.59 -5.73
C SER A 231 12.08 7.07 -4.31
N GLU A 232 10.91 7.38 -3.76
CA GLU A 232 10.48 6.92 -2.44
C GLU A 232 10.39 5.38 -2.37
N ALA A 233 9.93 4.71 -3.44
CA ALA A 233 9.86 3.25 -3.48
C ALA A 233 11.26 2.62 -3.38
N TRP A 234 12.21 3.16 -4.15
CA TRP A 234 13.60 2.73 -4.15
C TRP A 234 14.31 3.04 -2.83
N LEU A 235 14.12 4.23 -2.26
CA LEU A 235 14.66 4.61 -0.96
C LEU A 235 14.19 3.64 0.14
N MET A 236 12.89 3.33 0.20
CA MET A 236 12.37 2.41 1.20
C MET A 236 12.85 0.96 0.99
N SER A 237 12.96 0.50 -0.27
CA SER A 237 13.58 -0.79 -0.59
C SER A 237 15.05 -0.85 -0.15
N GLY A 238 15.82 0.21 -0.42
CA GLY A 238 17.21 0.32 0.02
C GLY A 238 17.37 0.32 1.53
N ASN A 239 16.52 1.05 2.26
CA ASN A 239 16.51 1.07 3.73
C ASN A 239 16.24 -0.34 4.30
N MET A 240 15.23 -1.03 3.78
CA MET A 240 14.91 -2.38 4.23
C MET A 240 16.03 -3.38 3.88
N ALA A 241 16.59 -3.30 2.67
CA ALA A 241 17.71 -4.13 2.25
C ALA A 241 18.95 -3.91 3.13
N TYR A 242 19.25 -2.66 3.47
CA TYR A 242 20.37 -2.29 4.34
C TYR A 242 20.19 -2.86 5.75
N SER A 243 19.01 -2.66 6.35
CA SER A 243 18.63 -3.22 7.66
C SER A 243 18.71 -4.76 7.68
N ALA A 244 18.34 -5.41 6.57
CA ALA A 244 18.45 -6.86 6.39
C ALA A 244 19.86 -7.36 5.99
N ARG A 245 20.90 -6.50 6.06
CA ARG A 245 22.29 -6.81 5.68
C ARG A 245 22.49 -7.21 4.22
N GLN A 246 21.55 -6.89 3.34
CA GLN A 246 21.67 -7.05 1.88
C GLN A 246 22.36 -5.82 1.26
N VAL A 247 23.59 -5.53 1.71
CA VAL A 247 24.31 -4.28 1.42
C VAL A 247 24.43 -4.00 -0.08
N SER A 248 24.75 -5.03 -0.88
CA SER A 248 24.86 -4.86 -2.34
C SER A 248 23.55 -4.42 -2.98
N ARG A 249 22.42 -4.97 -2.54
CA ARG A 249 21.10 -4.59 -3.04
C ARG A 249 20.72 -3.18 -2.57
N ALA A 250 21.02 -2.86 -1.31
CA ALA A 250 20.79 -1.53 -0.76
C ALA A 250 21.51 -0.44 -1.59
N ILE A 251 22.76 -0.69 -1.99
CA ILE A 251 23.53 0.22 -2.85
C ILE A 251 22.81 0.41 -4.19
N THR A 252 22.40 -0.67 -4.86
CA THR A 252 21.67 -0.58 -6.13
C THR A 252 20.36 0.21 -5.96
N ASP A 253 19.56 -0.10 -4.95
CA ASP A 253 18.28 0.58 -4.71
C ASP A 253 18.48 2.07 -4.36
N TYR A 254 19.53 2.43 -3.61
CA TYR A 254 19.84 3.84 -3.34
C TYR A 254 20.40 4.57 -4.56
N GLN A 255 21.12 3.90 -5.45
CA GLN A 255 21.58 4.49 -6.71
C GLN A 255 20.39 4.87 -7.59
N GLU A 256 19.44 3.95 -7.79
CA GLU A 256 18.18 4.21 -8.51
C GLU A 256 17.40 5.38 -7.87
N ALA A 257 17.29 5.37 -6.54
CA ALA A 257 16.64 6.47 -5.82
C ALA A 257 17.36 7.83 -6.04
N ALA A 258 18.70 7.82 -6.09
CA ALA A 258 19.52 9.02 -6.29
C ALA A 258 19.44 9.54 -7.73
N GLU A 259 19.30 8.66 -8.72
CA GLU A 259 19.05 9.05 -10.11
C GLU A 259 17.70 9.74 -10.28
N LEU A 260 16.66 9.20 -9.64
CA LEU A 260 15.30 9.77 -9.67
C LEU A 260 15.16 11.04 -8.82
N SER A 261 15.95 11.19 -7.76
CA SER A 261 15.89 12.33 -6.84
C SER A 261 17.28 12.82 -6.43
N PRO A 262 18.06 13.40 -7.37
CA PRO A 262 19.47 13.75 -7.15
C PRO A 262 19.67 14.87 -6.12
N LYS A 263 18.61 15.58 -5.73
CA LYS A 263 18.62 16.66 -4.74
C LYS A 263 18.12 16.22 -3.35
N ASP A 264 17.87 14.94 -3.13
CA ASP A 264 17.54 14.43 -1.80
C ASP A 264 18.81 13.99 -1.07
N SER A 265 19.28 14.80 -0.12
CA SER A 265 20.50 14.51 0.64
C SER A 265 20.42 13.23 1.48
N ARG A 266 19.21 12.80 1.87
CA ARG A 266 19.01 11.59 2.68
C ARG A 266 19.41 10.34 1.90
N ILE A 267 19.07 10.29 0.61
CA ILE A 267 19.40 9.17 -0.28
C ILE A 267 20.93 9.05 -0.40
N TRP A 268 21.61 10.17 -0.67
CA TRP A 268 23.07 10.20 -0.78
C TRP A 268 23.79 9.82 0.52
N ASN A 269 23.26 10.23 1.67
CA ASN A 269 23.77 9.80 2.97
C ASN A 269 23.61 8.29 3.17
N ASN A 270 22.43 7.73 2.87
CA ASN A 270 22.19 6.30 3.01
C ASN A 270 23.05 5.47 2.05
N LEU A 271 23.24 5.96 0.81
CA LEU A 271 24.18 5.38 -0.15
C LEU A 271 25.62 5.39 0.38
N ALA A 272 26.06 6.49 1.00
CA ALA A 272 27.38 6.59 1.60
C ALA A 272 27.60 5.54 2.70
N TYR A 273 26.64 5.34 3.60
CA TYR A 273 26.71 4.30 4.64
C TYR A 273 26.78 2.90 4.04
N ALA A 274 25.94 2.60 3.03
CA ALA A 274 25.95 1.30 2.38
C ALA A 274 27.27 1.01 1.64
N LEU A 275 27.81 2.00 0.91
CA LEU A 275 29.12 1.89 0.25
C LEU A 275 30.26 1.70 1.26
N ARG A 276 30.20 2.39 2.40
CA ARG A 276 31.20 2.23 3.48
C ARG A 276 31.16 0.82 4.04
N GLU A 277 29.97 0.27 4.30
CA GLU A 277 29.81 -1.11 4.80
C GLU A 277 30.29 -2.15 3.78
N GLN A 278 30.19 -1.86 2.47
CA GLN A 278 30.76 -2.71 1.42
C GLN A 278 32.29 -2.59 1.30
N GLY A 279 32.94 -1.66 2.00
CA GLY A 279 34.38 -1.40 1.92
C GLY A 279 34.80 -0.44 0.80
N CYS A 280 33.84 0.32 0.24
CA CYS A 280 34.03 1.26 -0.87
C CYS A 280 34.19 2.70 -0.36
N SER A 281 35.21 2.93 0.46
CA SER A 281 35.37 4.17 1.24
C SER A 281 35.51 5.44 0.38
N LYS A 282 36.11 5.35 -0.81
CA LYS A 282 36.25 6.51 -1.71
C LYS A 282 34.89 6.98 -2.23
N GLN A 283 34.12 6.05 -2.78
CA GLN A 283 32.76 6.29 -3.29
C GLN A 283 31.82 6.74 -2.16
N ALA A 284 31.97 6.13 -0.98
CA ALA A 284 31.21 6.51 0.22
C ALA A 284 31.44 7.99 0.61
N MET A 285 32.70 8.44 0.67
CA MET A 285 33.04 9.84 0.93
C MET A 285 32.54 10.79 -0.16
N GLU A 286 32.54 10.36 -1.42
CA GLU A 286 32.00 11.16 -2.52
C GLU A 286 30.48 11.35 -2.41
N ALA A 287 29.73 10.28 -2.13
CA ALA A 287 28.29 10.34 -1.89
C ALA A 287 27.96 11.25 -0.69
N LEU A 288 28.70 11.14 0.41
CA LEU A 288 28.48 11.98 1.59
C LEU A 288 28.79 13.47 1.31
N ARG A 289 29.86 13.76 0.57
CA ARG A 289 30.16 15.13 0.11
C ARG A 289 29.07 15.67 -0.81
N HIS A 290 28.47 14.82 -1.64
CA HIS A 290 27.33 15.19 -2.47
C HIS A 290 26.12 15.57 -1.59
N ALA A 291 25.79 14.75 -0.59
CA ALA A 291 24.74 15.04 0.40
C ALA A 291 24.96 16.41 1.08
N LEU A 292 26.18 16.69 1.53
CA LEU A 292 26.55 17.96 2.15
C LEU A 292 26.52 19.15 1.18
N ARG A 293 26.77 18.95 -0.12
CA ARG A 293 26.61 20.02 -1.11
C ARG A 293 25.14 20.40 -1.28
N ILE A 294 24.24 19.44 -1.18
CA ILE A 294 22.79 19.65 -1.23
C ILE A 294 22.32 20.37 0.04
N ALA A 295 22.74 19.89 1.22
CA ALA A 295 22.30 20.38 2.52
C ALA A 295 23.50 20.71 3.44
N PRO A 296 24.21 21.82 3.20
CA PRO A 296 25.49 22.12 3.89
C PRO A 296 25.34 22.45 5.38
N ASN A 297 24.13 22.73 5.85
CA ASN A 297 23.83 23.06 7.24
C ASN A 297 23.14 21.92 8.01
N ASP A 298 22.92 20.77 7.37
CA ASP A 298 22.34 19.61 8.04
C ASP A 298 23.35 19.05 9.07
N LEU A 299 22.93 19.00 10.34
CA LEU A 299 23.79 18.55 11.43
C LEU A 299 24.07 17.05 11.34
N ASN A 300 23.09 16.24 10.93
CA ASN A 300 23.27 14.80 10.80
C ASN A 300 24.33 14.48 9.75
N LEU A 301 24.34 15.20 8.62
CA LEU A 301 25.35 15.00 7.57
C LEU A 301 26.76 15.41 8.02
N LYS A 302 26.87 16.45 8.85
CA LYS A 302 28.16 16.85 9.45
C LYS A 302 28.65 15.81 10.44
N ASP A 303 27.75 15.24 11.23
CA ASP A 303 28.05 14.14 12.14
C ASP A 303 28.47 12.89 11.37
N SER A 304 27.78 12.51 10.28
CA SER A 304 28.19 11.44 9.37
C SER A 304 29.61 11.69 8.81
N LEU A 305 29.94 12.91 8.42
CA LEU A 305 31.27 13.24 7.89
C LEU A 305 32.36 13.03 8.92
N LYS A 306 32.14 13.54 10.13
CA LYS A 306 33.06 13.35 11.26
C LYS A 306 33.24 11.86 11.56
N GLU A 307 32.16 11.09 11.57
CA GLU A 307 32.19 9.64 11.77
C GLU A 307 33.04 8.94 10.70
N PHE A 308 32.89 9.33 9.43
CA PHE A 308 33.65 8.77 8.32
C PHE A 308 35.14 9.15 8.35
N GLU A 309 35.50 10.33 8.87
CA GLU A 309 36.88 10.79 9.01
C GLU A 309 37.61 10.13 10.20
N GLU A 310 36.90 9.88 11.30
CA GLU A 310 37.46 9.28 12.52
C GLU A 310 37.63 7.76 12.41
N THR A 311 36.88 7.10 11.54
CA THR A 311 36.88 5.65 11.40
C THR A 311 37.79 5.21 10.24
N ILE A 312 38.87 4.49 10.55
CA ILE A 312 39.74 3.87 9.52
C ILE A 312 38.97 2.71 8.87
N PRO A 313 38.79 2.68 7.54
CA PRO A 313 37.98 1.66 6.90
C PRO A 313 38.57 0.25 7.05
N GLU A 314 37.71 -0.70 7.46
CA GLU A 314 38.05 -2.12 7.50
C GLU A 314 38.14 -2.67 6.08
N LYS A 315 39.37 -2.78 5.57
CA LYS A 315 39.80 -3.53 4.37
C LYS A 315 39.01 -3.21 3.08
N ALA A 316 39.68 -2.56 2.14
CA ALA A 316 39.11 -2.21 0.83
C ALA A 316 38.55 -3.44 0.08
N SER A 317 37.32 -3.33 -0.42
CA SER A 317 36.68 -4.34 -1.25
C SER A 317 37.13 -4.23 -2.71
N SER A 318 37.32 -5.36 -3.39
CA SER A 318 37.66 -5.40 -4.82
C SER A 318 36.46 -5.17 -5.75
N ARG A 319 35.24 -5.02 -5.20
CA ARG A 319 33.99 -4.84 -5.98
C ARG A 319 33.57 -3.38 -6.17
N CYS A 320 34.35 -2.43 -5.68
CA CYS A 320 33.96 -1.02 -5.64
C CYS A 320 33.92 -0.32 -7.00
N ASP A 321 34.46 -0.94 -8.04
CA ASP A 321 34.53 -0.40 -9.40
C ASP A 321 33.53 -1.05 -10.37
N GLN A 322 32.69 -1.98 -9.90
CA GLN A 322 31.71 -2.66 -10.75
C GLN A 322 30.41 -1.86 -10.82
N ASN A 323 30.12 -1.37 -12.03
CA ASN A 323 28.82 -0.82 -12.37
C ASN A 323 27.77 -1.94 -12.29
N PRO A 324 26.53 -1.71 -11.81
CA PRO A 324 25.52 -2.77 -11.65
C PRO A 324 25.19 -3.55 -12.93
N ASP A 325 25.51 -3.02 -14.11
CA ASP A 325 25.18 -3.60 -15.42
C ASP A 325 26.08 -4.77 -15.87
N ASP A 326 27.21 -5.04 -15.22
CA ASP A 326 28.13 -6.10 -15.67
C ASP A 326 27.68 -7.53 -15.32
N GLY A 327 26.52 -7.69 -14.66
CA GLY A 327 26.06 -8.98 -14.11
C GLY A 327 24.84 -9.63 -14.76
N LEU A 328 24.12 -8.97 -15.68
CA LEU A 328 22.83 -9.48 -16.21
C LEU A 328 22.84 -9.90 -17.68
N THR A 329 24.01 -9.97 -18.33
CA THR A 329 24.13 -10.56 -19.68
C THR A 329 24.76 -11.95 -19.61
N GLY A 330 23.95 -12.95 -19.24
CA GLY A 330 24.34 -14.34 -19.47
C GLY A 330 23.66 -15.34 -18.55
N HIS A 331 22.47 -15.80 -18.92
CA HIS A 331 22.21 -17.22 -19.12
C HIS A 331 20.96 -17.39 -20.00
N HIS A 332 21.04 -18.43 -20.83
CA HIS A 332 20.29 -18.70 -22.05
C HIS A 332 18.79 -18.94 -21.88
#